data_AF-A0A7K1A2J6-F1
#
_entry.id   AF-A0A7K1A2J6-F1
#
_cell.length_a   1.000
_cell.length_b   1.000
_cell.length_c   1.000
_cell.angle_alpha   90.00
_cell.angle_beta   90.00
_cell.angle_gamma   90.00
#
_symmetry.space_group_name_H-M   'P 1'
#
loop_
_entity.id
_entity.type
_entity.pdbx_description
1 polymer ?
#
loop_
_entity_poly.entity_id
_entity_poly.type
_entity_poly.pdbx_seq_one_letter_code
_entity_poly.pdbx_strand_id
1 'polypeptide(L)'
;RGSLQVLAPTAEKTNLLELFQIQAKDGPCLDCYRTGQAISVDNLADNVGRWPTFAPVAIEIGYLAVHTFPMRLRDTTIGALNLFSTVVGPLPADDQHVAQALADIATIGLLQERAIHESGIVVTQLEGALASRVVIEQAKGVLAEQSGLDMETAFQVLRNRARTSNRRLSVVAQEIVERPSLVQELTLSPNDD
;
A
#
# COMPACT_ATOMS: atom_id res chain seq x y z
N ARG A 1 5.76 -12.37 0.90
CA ARG A 1 4.70 -13.02 1.72
C ARG A 1 4.00 -11.90 2.48
N GLY A 2 2.70 -11.69 2.26
CA GLY A 2 1.94 -10.62 2.89
C GLY A 2 1.62 -10.93 4.36
N SER A 3 1.50 -9.89 5.19
CA SER A 3 0.94 -9.98 6.53
C SER A 3 -0.55 -9.67 6.50
N LEU A 4 -1.34 -10.34 7.36
CA LEU A 4 -2.73 -9.97 7.63
C LEU A 4 -2.75 -8.56 8.25
N GLN A 5 -3.69 -7.73 7.80
CA GLN A 5 -3.91 -6.39 8.29
C GLN A 5 -5.41 -6.15 8.43
N VAL A 6 -5.79 -5.35 9.41
CA VAL A 6 -7.17 -4.90 9.60
C VAL A 6 -7.48 -3.79 8.61
N LEU A 7 -8.58 -3.90 7.86
CA LEU A 7 -8.91 -2.97 6.78
C LEU A 7 -10.18 -2.15 7.02
N ALA A 8 -11.20 -2.73 7.67
CA ALA A 8 -12.50 -2.08 7.82
C ALA A 8 -13.24 -2.52 9.10
N PRO A 9 -12.76 -2.11 10.29
CA PRO A 9 -13.46 -2.40 11.53
C PRO A 9 -14.71 -1.53 11.64
N THR A 10 -15.86 -2.13 11.95
CA THR A 10 -17.13 -1.41 12.13
C THR A 10 -17.26 -0.74 13.50
N ALA A 11 -16.45 -1.15 14.48
CA ALA A 11 -16.34 -0.52 15.79
C ALA A 11 -14.89 -0.48 16.27
N GLU A 12 -14.54 0.52 17.08
CA GLU A 12 -13.18 0.70 17.61
C GLU A 12 -12.70 -0.50 18.43
N LYS A 13 -13.60 -1.08 19.25
CA LYS A 13 -13.34 -2.31 20.01
C LYS A 13 -13.03 -3.51 19.11
N THR A 14 -13.67 -3.59 17.94
CA THR A 14 -13.39 -4.63 16.94
C THR A 14 -11.99 -4.48 16.35
N ASN A 15 -11.57 -3.25 16.04
CA ASN A 15 -10.24 -2.98 15.50
C ASN A 15 -9.13 -3.48 16.44
N LEU A 16 -9.24 -3.15 17.73
CA LEU A 16 -8.27 -3.55 18.75
C LEU A 16 -8.21 -5.08 18.89
N LEU A 17 -9.38 -5.74 18.87
CA LEU A 17 -9.47 -7.19 18.96
C LEU A 17 -8.89 -7.90 17.72
N GLU A 18 -9.09 -7.38 16.52
CA GLU A 18 -8.52 -7.95 15.30
C GLU A 18 -7.00 -7.74 15.21
N LEU A 19 -6.51 -6.56 15.59
CA LEU A 19 -5.07 -6.30 15.71
C LEU A 19 -4.42 -7.25 16.72
N PHE A 20 -5.12 -7.52 17.82
CA PHE A 20 -4.67 -8.47 18.83
C PHE A 20 -4.58 -9.90 18.29
N GLN A 21 -5.57 -10.39 17.52
CA GLN A 21 -5.49 -11.72 16.89
C GLN A 21 -4.27 -11.86 15.98
N ILE A 22 -3.95 -10.82 15.20
CA ILE A 22 -2.79 -10.81 14.31
C ILE A 22 -1.48 -10.88 15.11
N GLN A 23 -1.37 -10.09 16.19
CA GLN A 23 -0.18 -10.05 17.04
C GLN A 23 0.00 -11.35 17.83
N ALA A 24 -1.07 -11.84 18.46
CA ALA A 24 -1.08 -13.08 19.24
C ALA A 24 -0.94 -14.34 18.36
N LYS A 25 -1.19 -14.22 17.05
CA LYS A 25 -1.30 -15.34 16.10
C LYS A 25 -2.28 -16.41 16.59
N ASP A 26 -3.37 -15.95 17.18
CA ASP A 26 -4.39 -16.76 17.85
C ASP A 26 -5.77 -16.20 17.51
N GLY A 27 -6.72 -17.07 17.19
CA GLY A 27 -8.11 -16.69 16.92
C GLY A 27 -8.70 -17.18 15.59
N PRO A 28 -10.03 -17.07 15.46
CA PRO A 28 -10.79 -17.59 14.33
C PRO A 28 -10.43 -16.93 13.00
N CYS A 29 -10.04 -15.65 12.98
CA CYS A 29 -9.59 -14.96 11.76
C CYS A 29 -8.39 -15.66 11.12
N LEU A 30 -7.41 -16.05 11.94
CA LEU A 30 -6.19 -16.70 11.49
C LEU A 30 -6.44 -18.14 11.06
N ASP A 31 -7.24 -18.89 11.81
CA ASP A 31 -7.62 -20.25 11.45
C ASP A 31 -8.41 -20.28 10.13
N CYS A 32 -9.35 -19.34 9.95
CA CYS A 32 -10.13 -19.19 8.72
C CYS A 32 -9.22 -18.84 7.54
N TYR A 33 -8.32 -17.88 7.71
CA TYR A 33 -7.33 -17.53 6.68
C TYR A 33 -6.48 -18.74 6.26
N ARG A 34 -5.99 -19.53 7.23
CA ARG A 34 -5.11 -20.68 6.97
C ARG A 34 -5.83 -21.85 6.31
N THR A 35 -7.04 -22.16 6.77
CA THR A 35 -7.82 -23.30 6.28
C THR A 35 -8.61 -22.97 5.02
N GLY A 36 -8.88 -21.69 4.80
CA GLY A 36 -9.84 -21.24 3.79
C GLY A 36 -11.24 -21.75 4.06
N GLN A 37 -11.61 -22.08 5.30
CA GLN A 37 -12.93 -22.56 5.70
C GLN A 37 -13.61 -21.55 6.64
N ALA A 38 -14.93 -21.42 6.53
CA ALA A 38 -15.69 -20.60 7.48
C ALA A 38 -15.62 -21.21 8.89
N ILE A 39 -15.50 -20.34 9.90
CA ILE A 39 -15.44 -20.72 11.30
C ILE A 39 -16.58 -20.04 12.03
N SER A 40 -17.53 -20.83 12.54
CA SER A 40 -18.65 -20.35 13.34
C SER A 40 -18.46 -20.77 14.79
N VAL A 41 -18.57 -19.80 15.70
CA VAL A 41 -18.42 -20.02 17.14
C VAL A 41 -19.59 -19.35 17.83
N ASP A 42 -20.54 -20.18 18.23
CA ASP A 42 -21.80 -19.73 18.82
C ASP A 42 -21.61 -19.26 20.27
N ASN A 43 -20.58 -19.76 20.95
CA ASN A 43 -20.17 -19.37 22.29
C ASN A 43 -18.64 -19.39 22.42
N LEU A 44 -18.04 -18.23 22.65
CA LEU A 44 -16.59 -18.06 22.82
C LEU A 44 -16.07 -18.71 24.11
N ALA A 45 -16.89 -18.79 25.16
CA ALA A 45 -16.48 -19.39 26.43
C ALA A 45 -16.09 -20.88 26.27
N ASP A 46 -16.76 -21.59 25.35
CA ASP A 46 -16.50 -23.01 25.07
C ASP A 46 -15.21 -23.21 24.24
N ASN A 47 -14.64 -22.12 23.70
CA ASN A 47 -13.50 -22.15 22.80
C ASN A 47 -12.22 -21.56 23.40
N VAL A 48 -12.20 -21.30 24.71
CA VAL A 48 -10.99 -20.83 25.43
C VAL A 48 -9.83 -21.82 25.31
N GLY A 49 -10.10 -23.12 25.28
CA GLY A 49 -9.05 -24.12 25.06
C GLY A 49 -8.43 -24.06 23.66
N ARG A 50 -9.23 -23.68 22.65
CA ARG A 50 -8.80 -23.59 21.25
C ARG A 50 -8.04 -22.28 20.97
N TRP A 51 -8.52 -21.18 21.52
CA TRP A 51 -7.90 -19.86 21.40
C TRP A 51 -7.69 -19.23 22.79
N PRO A 52 -6.66 -19.67 23.52
CA PRO A 52 -6.45 -19.31 24.92
C PRO A 52 -6.08 -17.83 25.12
N THR A 53 -5.66 -17.16 24.06
CA THR A 53 -5.29 -15.74 24.11
C THR A 53 -6.46 -14.88 23.63
N PHE A 54 -7.07 -15.24 22.49
CA PHE A 54 -8.15 -14.46 21.89
C PHE A 54 -9.50 -14.58 22.61
N ALA A 55 -9.95 -15.78 22.96
CA ALA A 55 -11.31 -15.97 23.47
C ALA A 55 -11.55 -15.23 24.81
N PRO A 56 -10.63 -15.26 25.80
CA PRO A 56 -10.81 -14.50 27.04
C PRO A 56 -10.92 -12.98 26.80
N VAL A 57 -10.06 -12.44 25.92
CA VAL A 57 -10.05 -11.00 25.60
C VAL A 57 -11.32 -10.57 24.85
N ALA A 58 -11.78 -11.39 23.91
CA ALA A 58 -13.04 -11.13 23.19
C ALA A 58 -14.24 -11.07 24.15
N ILE A 59 -14.30 -12.00 25.11
CA ILE A 59 -15.34 -12.06 26.16
C ILE A 59 -15.25 -10.83 27.07
N GLU A 60 -14.05 -10.45 27.52
CA GLU A 60 -13.84 -9.26 28.36
C GLU A 60 -14.31 -7.97 27.69
N ILE A 61 -14.12 -7.87 26.37
CA ILE A 61 -14.57 -6.73 25.56
C ILE A 61 -16.10 -6.75 25.33
N GLY A 62 -16.75 -7.88 25.57
CA GLY A 62 -18.20 -8.08 25.52
C GLY A 62 -18.71 -8.88 24.32
N TYR A 63 -17.82 -9.49 23.53
CA TYR A 63 -18.21 -10.38 22.44
C TYR A 63 -18.33 -11.81 22.94
N LEU A 64 -19.47 -12.43 22.66
CA LEU A 64 -19.81 -13.77 23.14
C LEU A 64 -19.84 -14.81 22.01
N ALA A 65 -19.99 -14.38 20.76
CA ALA A 65 -19.95 -15.24 19.58
C ALA A 65 -19.18 -14.56 18.43
N VAL A 66 -18.63 -15.37 17.52
CA VAL A 66 -17.90 -14.89 16.35
C VAL A 66 -18.10 -15.83 15.16
N HIS A 67 -18.37 -15.25 13.99
CA HIS A 67 -18.52 -15.97 12.74
C HIS A 67 -17.58 -15.37 11.69
N THR A 68 -16.66 -16.19 11.21
CA THR A 68 -15.56 -15.75 10.35
C THR A 68 -15.67 -16.41 8.98
N PHE A 69 -15.70 -15.58 7.94
CA PHE A 69 -15.88 -16.00 6.55
C PHE A 69 -14.61 -15.71 5.73
N PRO A 70 -14.07 -16.70 5.00
CA PRO A 70 -12.86 -16.51 4.23
C PRO A 70 -13.11 -15.61 3.02
N MET A 71 -12.19 -14.69 2.79
CA MET A 71 -12.13 -13.82 1.62
C MET A 71 -11.24 -14.49 0.57
N ARG A 72 -11.84 -15.02 -0.51
CA ARG A 72 -11.14 -15.87 -1.48
C ARG A 72 -11.03 -15.22 -2.85
N LEU A 73 -9.85 -15.35 -3.45
CA LEU A 73 -9.59 -15.10 -4.86
C LEU A 73 -9.19 -16.42 -5.52
N ARG A 74 -10.11 -17.03 -6.28
CA ARG A 74 -9.94 -18.38 -6.83
C ARG A 74 -9.58 -19.36 -5.69
N ASP A 75 -8.47 -20.08 -5.81
CA ASP A 75 -8.00 -21.05 -4.82
C ASP A 75 -7.16 -20.42 -3.68
N THR A 76 -7.04 -19.08 -3.63
CA THR A 76 -6.24 -18.38 -2.63
C THR A 76 -7.10 -17.62 -1.64
N THR A 77 -6.94 -17.88 -0.35
CA THR A 77 -7.52 -17.04 0.72
C THR A 77 -6.66 -15.80 0.91
N ILE A 78 -7.22 -14.62 0.72
CA ILE A 78 -6.52 -13.33 0.83
C ILE A 78 -6.80 -12.63 2.17
N GLY A 79 -7.79 -13.09 2.93
CA GLY A 79 -8.18 -12.54 4.22
C GLY A 79 -9.39 -13.26 4.81
N ALA A 80 -10.01 -12.65 5.81
CA ALA A 80 -11.27 -13.12 6.39
C ALA A 80 -12.12 -11.92 6.87
N LEU A 81 -13.43 -12.08 6.78
CA LEU A 81 -14.45 -11.18 7.33
C LEU A 81 -14.93 -11.74 8.67
N ASN A 82 -14.90 -10.95 9.75
CA ASN A 82 -15.40 -11.36 11.05
C ASN A 82 -16.71 -10.67 11.39
N LEU A 83 -17.68 -11.44 11.86
CA LEU A 83 -18.92 -10.95 12.45
C LEU A 83 -18.89 -11.29 13.94
N PHE A 84 -18.82 -10.27 14.78
CA PHE A 84 -18.86 -10.43 16.23
C PHE A 84 -20.25 -10.14 16.77
N SER A 85 -20.67 -10.93 17.76
CA SER A 85 -21.96 -10.78 18.42
C SER A 85 -21.78 -10.66 19.94
N THR A 86 -22.59 -9.81 20.56
CA THR A 86 -22.66 -9.64 22.02
C THR A 86 -23.63 -10.62 22.68
N VAL A 87 -24.27 -11.49 21.89
CA VAL A 87 -25.13 -12.58 22.36
C VAL A 87 -24.59 -13.92 21.88
N VAL A 88 -24.77 -14.94 22.72
CA VAL A 88 -24.49 -16.34 22.37
C VAL A 88 -25.53 -16.83 21.38
N GLY A 89 -25.10 -17.60 20.40
CA GLY A 89 -26.00 -18.30 19.48
C GLY A 89 -25.39 -18.50 18.09
N PRO A 90 -26.00 -19.41 17.31
CA PRO A 90 -25.59 -19.63 15.94
C PRO A 90 -25.99 -18.46 15.05
N LEU A 91 -25.20 -18.22 14.00
CA LEU A 91 -25.65 -17.41 12.87
C LEU A 91 -26.59 -18.27 12.01
N PRO A 92 -27.83 -17.82 11.71
CA PRO A 92 -28.75 -18.56 10.86
C PRO A 92 -28.13 -18.90 9.50
N ALA A 93 -28.51 -20.04 8.91
CA ALA A 93 -27.91 -20.52 7.66
C ALA A 93 -28.06 -19.51 6.50
N ASP A 94 -29.21 -18.84 6.40
CA ASP A 94 -29.44 -17.80 5.40
C ASP A 94 -28.49 -16.61 5.60
N ASP A 95 -28.27 -16.20 6.85
CA ASP A 95 -27.33 -15.13 7.19
C ASP A 95 -25.87 -15.54 6.95
N GLN A 96 -25.52 -16.82 7.11
CA GLN A 96 -24.20 -17.34 6.74
C GLN A 96 -23.94 -17.21 5.23
N HIS A 97 -24.93 -17.53 4.40
CA HIS A 97 -24.81 -17.35 2.94
C HIS A 97 -24.65 -15.88 2.57
N VAL A 98 -25.42 -14.99 3.20
CA VAL A 98 -25.30 -13.54 2.99
C VAL A 98 -23.92 -13.04 3.44
N ALA A 99 -23.44 -13.48 4.60
CA ALA A 99 -22.14 -13.09 5.11
C ALA A 99 -20.99 -13.55 4.20
N GLN A 100 -21.05 -14.77 3.66
CA GLN A 100 -20.08 -15.24 2.68
C GLN A 100 -20.14 -14.42 1.39
N ALA A 101 -21.33 -14.11 0.88
CA ALA A 101 -21.49 -13.27 -0.32
C ALA A 101 -20.93 -11.86 -0.10
N LEU A 102 -21.12 -11.28 1.09
CA LEU A 102 -20.51 -10.01 1.48
C LEU A 102 -18.98 -10.09 1.54
N ALA A 103 -18.42 -11.19 2.08
CA ALA A 103 -16.98 -11.42 2.09
C ALA A 103 -16.42 -11.51 0.65
N ASP A 104 -17.14 -12.17 -0.26
CA ASP A 104 -16.75 -12.29 -1.67
C ASP A 104 -16.80 -10.93 -2.38
N ILE A 105 -17.84 -10.13 -2.16
CA ILE A 105 -17.95 -8.76 -2.73
C ILE A 105 -16.85 -7.85 -2.17
N ALA A 106 -16.61 -7.89 -0.85
CA ALA A 106 -15.55 -7.12 -0.22
C ALA A 106 -14.16 -7.52 -0.78
N THR A 107 -13.96 -8.81 -1.05
CA THR A 107 -12.74 -9.32 -1.71
C THR A 107 -12.53 -8.63 -3.06
N ILE A 108 -13.57 -8.58 -3.90
CA ILE A 108 -13.51 -7.93 -5.22
C ILE A 108 -13.18 -6.44 -5.07
N GLY A 109 -13.88 -5.74 -4.17
CA GLY A 109 -13.66 -4.31 -3.93
C GLY A 109 -12.24 -3.99 -3.48
N LEU A 110 -11.69 -4.75 -2.53
CA LEU A 110 -10.31 -4.57 -2.05
C LEU A 110 -9.26 -4.85 -3.13
N LEU A 111 -9.49 -5.84 -3.99
CA LEU A 111 -8.58 -6.13 -5.09
C LEU A 111 -8.62 -5.06 -6.18
N GLN A 112 -9.81 -4.52 -6.47
CA GLN A 112 -9.96 -3.42 -7.43
C GLN A 112 -9.27 -2.14 -6.94
N GLU A 113 -9.45 -1.78 -5.67
CA GLU A 113 -8.80 -0.60 -5.06
C GLU A 113 -7.28 -0.70 -5.16
N ARG A 114 -6.70 -1.86 -4.78
CA ARG A 114 -5.25 -2.10 -4.92
C ARG A 114 -4.79 -2.01 -6.37
N ALA A 115 -5.51 -2.60 -7.31
CA ALA A 115 -5.14 -2.58 -8.73
C ALA A 115 -5.15 -1.15 -9.30
N ILE A 116 -6.13 -0.32 -8.90
CA ILE A 116 -6.20 1.09 -9.29
C ILE A 116 -5.04 1.87 -8.68
N HIS A 117 -4.77 1.67 -7.38
CA HIS A 117 -3.71 2.38 -6.68
C HIS A 117 -2.31 2.04 -7.22
N GLU A 118 -2.02 0.75 -7.47
CA GLU A 118 -0.75 0.32 -8.07
C GLU A 118 -0.58 0.87 -9.49
N SER A 119 -1.65 0.85 -10.31
CA SER A 119 -1.62 1.40 -11.67
C SER A 119 -1.37 2.91 -11.68
N GLY A 120 -1.99 3.65 -10.76
CA GLY A 120 -1.80 5.11 -10.63
C GLY A 120 -0.37 5.50 -10.28
N ILE A 121 0.29 4.74 -9.39
CA ILE A 121 1.70 4.97 -9.03
C ILE A 121 2.62 4.77 -10.23
N VAL A 122 2.44 3.68 -10.99
CA VAL A 122 3.30 3.37 -12.15
C VAL A 122 3.16 4.43 -13.24
N VAL A 123 1.93 4.87 -13.54
CA VAL A 123 1.68 5.94 -14.51
C VAL A 123 2.35 7.23 -14.07
N THR A 124 2.18 7.65 -12.81
CA THR A 124 2.78 8.89 -12.29
C THR A 124 4.31 8.87 -12.34
N GLN A 125 4.93 7.72 -12.03
CA GLN A 125 6.39 7.57 -12.11
C GLN A 125 6.89 7.64 -13.56
N LEU A 126 6.17 7.00 -14.49
CA LEU A 126 6.53 7.02 -15.90
C LEU A 126 6.36 8.41 -16.52
N GLU A 127 5.25 9.09 -16.24
CA GLU A 127 5.01 10.48 -16.67
C GLU A 127 6.10 11.42 -16.13
N GLY A 128 6.45 11.30 -14.84
CA GLY A 128 7.52 12.08 -14.24
C GLY A 128 8.90 11.82 -14.88
N ALA A 129 9.20 10.57 -15.24
CA ALA A 129 10.44 10.22 -15.93
C ALA A 129 10.49 10.75 -17.37
N LEU A 130 9.38 10.66 -18.11
CA LEU A 130 9.26 11.18 -19.48
C LEU A 130 9.36 12.71 -19.50
N ALA A 131 8.63 13.40 -18.63
CA ALA A 131 8.71 14.85 -18.49
C ALA A 131 10.12 15.32 -18.15
N SER A 132 10.78 14.63 -17.21
CA SER A 132 12.17 14.92 -16.84
C SER A 132 13.12 14.76 -18.02
N ARG A 133 12.95 13.71 -18.85
CA ARG A 133 13.81 13.47 -20.01
C ARG A 133 13.66 14.56 -21.06
N VAL A 134 12.44 15.02 -21.34
CA VAL A 134 12.20 16.10 -22.31
C VAL A 134 12.92 17.37 -21.89
N VAL A 135 12.74 17.79 -20.62
CA VAL A 135 13.37 19.02 -20.10
C VAL A 135 14.89 18.92 -20.06
N ILE A 136 15.45 17.75 -19.72
CA ILE A 136 16.91 17.51 -19.74
C ILE A 136 17.47 17.61 -21.16
N GLU A 137 16.81 17.03 -22.16
CA GLU A 137 17.26 17.14 -23.56
C GLU A 137 17.16 18.57 -24.09
N GLN A 138 16.13 19.33 -23.71
CA GLN A 138 16.02 20.76 -24.03
C GLN A 138 17.15 21.57 -23.40
N ALA A 139 17.44 21.34 -22.11
CA ALA A 139 18.53 22.03 -21.41
C ALA A 139 19.90 21.72 -22.01
N LYS A 140 20.15 20.46 -22.41
CA LYS A 140 21.37 20.08 -23.16
C LYS A 140 21.48 20.87 -24.46
N GLY A 141 20.38 21.01 -25.21
CA GLY A 141 20.34 21.80 -26.44
C GLY A 141 20.67 23.28 -26.22
N VAL A 142 20.07 23.90 -25.20
CA VAL A 142 20.36 25.30 -24.82
C VAL A 142 21.83 25.48 -24.42
N LEU A 143 22.37 24.58 -23.60
CA LEU A 143 23.78 24.61 -23.19
C LEU A 143 24.73 24.42 -24.38
N ALA A 144 24.45 23.46 -25.25
CA ALA A 144 25.25 23.16 -26.43
C ALA A 144 25.32 24.38 -27.37
N GLU A 145 24.17 25.00 -27.64
CA GLU A 145 24.07 26.16 -28.54
C GLU A 145 24.80 27.38 -27.96
N GLN A 146 24.57 27.71 -26.70
CA GLN A 146 25.11 28.94 -26.11
C GLN A 146 26.57 28.86 -25.69
N SER A 147 27.07 27.66 -25.38
CA SER A 147 28.45 27.45 -24.94
C SER A 147 29.34 26.83 -26.03
N GLY A 148 28.79 26.55 -27.21
CA GLY A 148 29.52 25.87 -28.30
C GLY A 148 29.98 24.46 -27.93
N LEU A 149 29.25 23.78 -27.05
CA LEU A 149 29.58 22.44 -26.54
C LEU A 149 28.89 21.36 -27.36
N ASP A 150 29.50 20.18 -27.44
CA ASP A 150 28.76 19.00 -27.89
C ASP A 150 27.71 18.55 -26.84
N MET A 151 26.77 17.72 -27.28
CA MET A 151 25.65 17.28 -26.44
C MET A 151 26.07 16.45 -25.23
N GLU A 152 27.21 15.75 -25.31
CA GLU A 152 27.74 14.95 -24.20
C GLU A 152 28.34 15.85 -23.13
N THR A 153 29.15 16.82 -23.55
CA THR A 153 29.78 17.81 -22.68
C THR A 153 28.74 18.71 -22.01
N ALA A 154 27.71 19.14 -22.75
CA ALA A 154 26.57 19.86 -22.19
C ALA A 154 25.84 19.06 -21.10
N PHE A 155 25.68 17.74 -21.29
CA PHE A 155 25.08 16.87 -20.29
C PHE A 155 25.98 16.73 -19.04
N GLN A 156 27.30 16.64 -19.21
CA GLN A 156 28.22 16.59 -18.08
C GLN A 156 28.19 17.87 -17.26
N VAL A 157 28.12 19.05 -17.90
CA VAL A 157 27.96 20.34 -17.21
C VAL A 157 26.66 20.35 -16.38
N LEU A 158 25.55 19.96 -16.99
CA LEU A 158 24.26 19.87 -16.32
C LEU A 158 24.30 18.91 -15.11
N ARG A 159 24.94 17.74 -15.28
CA ARG A 159 25.09 16.72 -14.22
C ARG A 159 25.97 17.20 -13.08
N ASN A 160 27.09 17.86 -13.39
CA ASN A 160 27.99 18.41 -12.40
C ASN A 160 27.30 19.51 -11.59
N ARG A 161 26.57 20.41 -12.25
CA ARG A 161 25.79 21.45 -11.56
C ARG A 161 24.75 20.85 -10.62
N ALA A 162 23.99 19.86 -11.06
CA ALA A 162 23.00 19.18 -10.23
C ALA A 162 23.64 18.54 -8.98
N ARG A 163 24.82 17.91 -9.14
CA ARG A 163 25.57 17.31 -8.03
C ARG A 163 26.10 18.36 -7.05
N THR A 164 26.81 19.38 -7.52
CA THR A 164 27.41 20.42 -6.67
C THR A 164 26.35 21.24 -5.93
N SER A 165 25.16 21.40 -6.53
CA SER A 165 24.03 22.07 -5.87
C SER A 165 23.13 21.13 -5.03
N ASN A 166 23.42 19.82 -5.00
CA ASN A 166 22.60 18.79 -4.37
C ASN A 166 21.11 18.83 -4.79
N ARG A 167 20.86 19.04 -6.08
CA ARG A 167 19.52 19.17 -6.65
C ARG A 167 19.26 18.11 -7.72
N ARG A 168 17.98 17.84 -7.96
CA ARG A 168 17.57 16.92 -9.03
C ARG A 168 17.96 17.49 -10.39
N LEU A 169 18.46 16.63 -11.28
CA LEU A 169 18.92 17.01 -12.61
C LEU A 169 17.83 17.72 -13.44
N SER A 170 16.59 17.24 -13.35
CA SER A 170 15.44 17.84 -14.04
C SER A 170 15.12 19.26 -13.55
N VAL A 171 15.39 19.57 -12.28
CA VAL A 171 15.18 20.91 -11.73
C VAL A 171 16.23 21.88 -12.27
N VAL A 172 17.50 21.47 -12.31
CA VAL A 172 18.57 22.28 -12.91
C VAL A 172 18.33 22.45 -14.42
N ALA A 173 17.86 21.40 -15.10
CA ALA A 173 17.50 21.48 -16.51
C ALA A 173 16.38 22.51 -16.76
N GLN A 174 15.33 22.48 -15.93
CA GLN A 174 14.23 23.44 -16.02
C GLN A 174 14.73 24.88 -15.89
N GLU A 175 15.63 25.16 -14.94
CA GLU A 175 16.20 26.51 -14.76
C GLU A 175 16.97 27.00 -15.98
N ILE A 176 17.72 26.11 -16.64
CA ILE A 176 18.46 26.46 -17.85
C ILE A 176 17.51 26.75 -19.00
N VAL A 177 16.43 25.98 -19.13
CA VAL A 177 15.41 26.21 -20.16
C VAL A 177 14.65 27.52 -19.90
N GLU A 178 14.28 27.81 -18.66
CA GLU A 178 13.54 29.02 -18.28
C GLU A 178 14.41 30.29 -18.26
N ARG A 179 15.70 30.15 -17.94
CA ARG A 179 16.65 31.26 -17.83
C ARG A 179 17.94 30.91 -18.56
N PRO A 180 17.94 30.98 -19.91
CA PRO A 180 19.13 30.65 -20.70
C PRO A 180 20.35 31.52 -20.34
N SER A 181 20.16 32.74 -19.82
CA SER A 181 21.28 33.58 -19.35
C SER A 181 22.11 32.97 -18.21
N LEU A 182 21.60 31.96 -17.50
CA LEU A 182 22.36 31.23 -16.46
C LEU A 182 23.48 30.36 -17.05
N VAL A 183 23.47 30.09 -18.37
CA VAL A 183 24.48 29.27 -19.03
C VAL A 183 25.89 29.86 -18.89
N GLN A 184 26.02 31.19 -18.89
CA GLN A 184 27.33 31.86 -18.68
C GLN A 184 27.88 31.69 -17.26
N GLU A 185 27.03 31.56 -16.24
CA GLU A 185 27.46 31.32 -14.85
C GLU A 185 27.92 29.87 -14.63
N LEU A 186 27.42 28.94 -15.45
CA LEU A 186 27.68 27.50 -15.34
C LEU A 186 28.98 27.06 -16.04
N THR A 187 29.37 27.75 -17.09
CA THR A 187 30.62 27.49 -17.84
C THR A 187 31.84 28.22 -17.29
N LEU A 188 31.65 29.17 -16.37
CA LEU A 188 32.71 29.93 -15.72
C LEU A 188 33.16 29.37 -14.36
N SER A 189 32.63 28.23 -13.88
CA SER A 189 33.23 27.54 -12.72
C SER A 189 34.57 26.93 -13.15
N PRO A 190 35.71 27.40 -12.61
CA PRO A 190 37.02 26.84 -12.94
C PRO A 190 37.08 25.37 -12.51
N ASN A 191 37.80 24.55 -13.26
CA ASN A 191 38.35 23.30 -12.75
C ASN A 191 39.13 23.63 -11.47
N ASP A 192 38.64 23.18 -10.31
CA ASP A 192 39.49 23.02 -9.14
C ASP A 192 40.33 21.75 -9.34
N ASP A 193 41.62 21.90 -9.07
CA ASP A 193 42.75 20.97 -9.22
C ASP A 193 42.52 19.50 -8.77
#